data_AF-A0A4Q5WAF7-F1
#
_entry.id   AF-A0A4Q5WAF7-F1
#
_cell.length_a   1.000
_cell.length_b   1.000
_cell.length_c   1.000
_cell.angle_alpha   90.00
_cell.angle_beta   90.00
_cell.angle_gamma   90.00
#
_symmetry.space_group_name_H-M   'P 1'
#
loop_
_entity.id
_entity.type
_entity.pdbx_description
1 polymer ?
#
loop_
_entity_poly.entity_id
_entity_poly.type
_entity_poly.pdbx_seq_one_letter_code
_entity_poly.pdbx_strand_id
1 'polypeptide(L)'
;MKNTLSRVVGLLALLTFPALSALAQTEAQPTPPASPVAAPAPPQKQVPAPLQPWVDWALWDDVHRLCPTPFNDAKKHLCFWPSRLELNVEKAGGRFALQVTVFHDTWVPLPGSGEAWPQGFTVNGAALPVVEQGSRPSVQLAAGTHRLEGSFRWSDYPQRLSLPPEIGLISLKVEGAPVESPTWDASGALWLRRDNSTEETDKDSLQLKAHALLQDGIPVWLRMQVELTVSGKSREVDLGTILPEGWKLASVESEIPVAVDAAGKLKAQVRAGTWTIGIGA
;
A
#
# COMPACT_ATOMS: atom_id res chain seq x y z
N MET A 1 10.69 43.51 67.64
CA MET A 1 12.00 42.82 67.78
C MET A 1 12.51 42.53 66.38
N LYS A 2 13.34 43.43 65.83
CA LYS A 2 14.82 43.36 65.73
C LYS A 2 15.32 42.31 64.72
N ASN A 3 15.89 42.82 63.62
CA ASN A 3 17.07 42.40 62.84
C ASN A 3 17.29 40.89 62.56
N THR A 4 17.89 40.44 61.45
CA THR A 4 19.24 40.84 61.00
C THR A 4 19.55 40.14 59.66
N LEU A 5 20.28 40.84 58.78
CA LEU A 5 21.08 40.26 57.70
C LEU A 5 22.05 39.20 58.26
N SER A 6 22.39 38.17 57.46
CA SER A 6 23.75 37.63 57.52
C SER A 6 24.25 37.16 56.16
N ARG A 7 25.46 37.65 55.86
CA ARG A 7 26.34 37.32 54.74
C ARG A 7 26.95 35.93 54.95
N VAL A 8 27.16 35.19 53.86
CA VAL A 8 28.17 34.12 53.75
C VAL A 8 28.76 34.25 52.33
N VAL A 9 29.84 35.02 52.15
CA VAL A 9 31.26 34.60 52.21
C VAL A 9 31.52 33.39 51.31
N GLY A 10 32.12 33.67 50.15
CA GLY A 10 32.57 32.68 49.19
C GLY A 10 33.79 31.90 49.69
N LEU A 11 33.87 30.65 49.22
CA LEU A 11 35.09 29.85 49.27
C LEU A 11 35.50 29.57 47.84
N LEU A 12 36.65 30.14 47.47
CA LEU A 12 37.41 29.85 46.27
C LEU A 12 37.91 28.39 46.37
N ALA A 13 37.58 27.56 45.38
CA ALA A 13 38.29 26.31 45.11
C ALA A 13 38.84 26.37 43.70
N LEU A 14 40.10 26.78 43.59
CA LEU A 14 40.94 26.62 42.40
C LEU A 14 41.20 25.12 42.21
N LEU A 15 40.50 24.51 41.27
CA LEU A 15 40.89 23.20 40.73
C LEU A 15 41.63 23.42 39.42
N THR A 16 42.95 23.29 39.51
CA THR A 16 43.88 23.16 38.38
C THR A 16 43.55 21.89 37.62
N PHE A 17 43.03 22.03 36.40
CA PHE A 17 42.93 20.94 35.44
C PHE A 17 44.29 20.76 34.73
N PRO A 18 44.90 19.57 34.76
CA PRO A 18 46.06 19.29 33.93
C PRO A 18 45.65 19.23 32.45
N ALA A 19 46.45 19.86 31.59
CA ALA A 19 46.30 19.82 30.15
C ALA A 19 46.47 18.38 29.65
N LEU A 20 45.35 17.76 29.28
CA LEU A 20 45.34 16.47 28.61
C LEU A 20 45.62 16.72 27.13
N SER A 21 46.83 16.37 26.67
CA SER A 21 47.21 16.40 25.27
C SER A 21 46.22 15.56 24.45
N ALA A 22 45.42 16.23 23.61
CA ALA A 22 44.52 15.57 22.68
C ALA A 22 45.35 14.90 21.58
N LEU A 23 45.44 13.56 21.64
CA LEU A 23 45.77 12.76 20.46
C LEU A 23 44.60 12.91 19.50
N ALA A 24 44.81 13.60 18.38
CA ALA A 24 43.86 13.64 17.28
C ALA A 24 43.73 12.21 16.71
N GLN A 25 42.69 11.52 17.13
CA GLN A 25 42.21 10.33 16.44
C GLN A 25 41.44 10.81 15.21
N THR A 26 42.00 10.55 14.02
CA THR A 26 41.25 10.64 12.77
C THR A 26 40.19 9.53 12.81
N GLU A 27 38.99 9.84 13.29
CA GLU A 27 37.83 9.00 13.05
C GLU A 27 37.54 9.00 11.54
N ALA A 28 37.71 7.84 10.92
CA ALA A 28 37.26 7.60 9.56
C ALA A 28 35.74 7.82 9.50
N GLN A 29 35.29 8.74 8.65
CA GLN A 29 33.86 8.98 8.44
C GLN A 29 33.18 7.69 7.98
N PRO A 30 32.03 7.30 8.58
CA PRO A 30 31.27 6.17 8.09
C PRO A 30 30.77 6.49 6.68
N THR A 31 31.18 5.66 5.72
CA THR A 31 30.63 5.67 4.37
C THR A 31 29.11 5.51 4.43
N PRO A 32 28.32 6.34 3.72
CA PRO A 32 26.87 6.16 3.68
C PRO A 32 26.55 4.76 3.11
N PRO A 33 25.53 4.06 3.62
CA PRO A 33 25.12 2.78 3.05
C PRO A 33 24.74 3.02 1.59
N ALA A 34 25.34 2.24 0.69
CA ALA A 34 25.02 2.24 -0.72
C ALA A 34 23.50 2.08 -0.89
N SER A 35 22.89 2.99 -1.64
CA SER A 35 21.50 2.84 -2.08
C SER A 35 21.31 1.46 -2.69
N PRO A 36 20.18 0.76 -2.45
CA PRO A 36 19.93 -0.50 -3.10
C PRO A 36 19.91 -0.25 -4.61
N VAL A 37 20.94 -0.76 -5.29
CA VAL A 37 20.96 -0.82 -6.75
C VAL A 37 19.79 -1.72 -7.13
N ALA A 38 18.78 -1.13 -7.76
CA ALA A 38 17.69 -1.89 -8.35
C ALA A 38 18.30 -2.99 -9.23
N ALA A 39 17.89 -4.23 -9.00
CA ALA A 39 18.35 -5.36 -9.79
C ALA A 39 18.13 -5.04 -11.28
N PRO A 40 19.13 -5.25 -12.16
CA PRO A 40 18.96 -5.02 -13.58
C PRO A 40 17.82 -5.92 -14.07
N ALA A 41 16.86 -5.33 -14.77
CA ALA A 41 15.82 -6.08 -15.47
C ALA A 41 16.51 -7.18 -16.31
N PRO A 42 15.96 -8.40 -16.36
CA PRO A 42 16.53 -9.46 -17.19
C PRO A 42 16.72 -8.93 -18.63
N PRO A 43 17.81 -9.29 -19.32
CA PRO A 43 18.07 -8.78 -20.66
C PRO A 43 16.87 -9.12 -21.53
N GLN A 44 16.13 -8.10 -21.96
CA GLN A 44 15.06 -8.27 -22.92
C GLN A 44 15.70 -8.95 -24.13
N LYS A 45 15.27 -10.16 -24.47
CA LYS A 45 15.66 -10.82 -25.72
C LYS A 45 15.16 -9.89 -26.84
N GLN A 46 16.06 -9.05 -27.36
CA GLN A 46 15.68 -8.06 -28.37
C GLN A 46 15.22 -8.80 -29.62
N VAL A 47 14.00 -8.50 -30.05
CA VAL A 47 13.44 -9.05 -31.29
C VAL A 47 14.33 -8.56 -32.45
N PRO A 48 14.92 -9.46 -33.26
CA PRO A 48 15.76 -9.09 -34.39
C PRO A 48 15.05 -8.09 -35.32
N ALA A 49 15.79 -7.12 -35.86
CA ALA A 49 15.21 -6.07 -36.72
C ALA A 49 14.30 -6.59 -37.86
N PRO A 50 14.62 -7.70 -38.56
CA PRO A 50 13.73 -8.25 -39.60
C PRO A 50 12.38 -8.76 -39.07
N LEU A 51 12.29 -9.09 -37.78
CA LEU A 51 11.08 -9.63 -37.14
C LEU A 51 10.24 -8.56 -36.45
N GLN A 52 10.77 -7.32 -36.30
CA GLN A 52 10.03 -6.20 -35.69
C GLN A 52 8.64 -5.96 -36.33
N PRO A 53 8.47 -5.97 -37.67
CA PRO A 53 7.16 -5.75 -38.29
C PRO A 53 6.13 -6.84 -37.97
N TRP A 54 6.58 -8.02 -37.53
CA TRP A 54 5.71 -9.17 -37.26
C TRP A 54 5.23 -9.21 -35.80
N VAL A 55 5.76 -8.36 -34.91
CA VAL A 55 5.44 -8.39 -33.48
C VAL A 55 3.95 -8.19 -33.25
N ASP A 56 3.35 -7.17 -33.88
CA ASP A 56 1.92 -6.89 -33.70
C ASP A 56 1.04 -7.96 -34.31
N TRP A 57 1.43 -8.55 -35.45
CA TRP A 57 0.71 -9.68 -36.04
C TRP A 57 0.85 -10.95 -35.19
N ALA A 58 2.02 -11.24 -34.63
CA ALA A 58 2.24 -12.44 -33.82
C ALA A 58 1.55 -12.36 -32.45
N LEU A 59 1.38 -11.15 -31.92
CA LEU A 59 0.78 -10.86 -30.61
C LEU A 59 -0.62 -10.24 -30.73
N TRP A 60 -1.28 -10.40 -31.88
CA TRP A 60 -2.55 -9.73 -32.20
C TRP A 60 -3.69 -10.13 -31.26
N ASP A 61 -3.68 -11.38 -30.78
CA ASP A 61 -4.68 -11.93 -29.86
C ASP A 61 -4.28 -11.76 -28.38
N ASP A 62 -3.07 -11.26 -28.11
CA ASP A 62 -2.57 -11.00 -26.76
C ASP A 62 -2.80 -9.53 -26.38
N VAL A 63 -4.09 -9.19 -26.24
CA VAL A 63 -4.57 -7.82 -25.94
C VAL A 63 -4.08 -7.28 -24.59
N HIS A 64 -3.75 -8.17 -23.65
CA HIS A 64 -3.33 -7.81 -22.28
C HIS A 64 -1.84 -8.04 -22.02
N ARG A 65 -1.01 -8.23 -23.06
CA ARG A 65 0.43 -8.50 -22.96
C ARG A 65 1.24 -7.53 -22.11
N LEU A 66 0.78 -6.28 -22.01
CA LEU A 66 1.43 -5.22 -21.23
C LEU A 66 0.92 -5.14 -19.79
N CYS A 67 -0.19 -5.83 -19.48
CA CYS A 67 -0.75 -5.88 -18.14
C CYS A 67 0.06 -6.87 -17.28
N PRO A 68 0.59 -6.44 -16.13
CA PRO A 68 1.22 -7.35 -15.18
C PRO A 68 0.29 -8.49 -14.80
N THR A 69 0.83 -9.70 -14.71
CA THR A 69 0.14 -10.85 -14.14
C THR A 69 0.54 -10.99 -12.68
N PRO A 70 -0.39 -11.29 -11.76
CA PRO A 70 -0.01 -11.61 -10.40
C PRO A 70 0.82 -12.89 -10.44
N PHE A 71 1.72 -13.03 -9.48
CA PHE A 71 2.68 -14.12 -9.44
C PHE A 71 1.98 -15.51 -9.51
N ASN A 72 0.82 -15.62 -8.88
CA ASN A 72 0.10 -16.86 -8.64
C ASN A 72 -0.82 -17.33 -9.75
N ASP A 73 -1.07 -16.48 -10.74
CA ASP A 73 -1.99 -16.78 -11.82
C ASP A 73 -1.59 -16.01 -13.08
N ALA A 74 -0.80 -16.68 -13.93
CA ALA A 74 -0.35 -16.13 -15.19
C ALA A 74 -1.50 -15.86 -16.20
N LYS A 75 -2.73 -16.32 -15.93
CA LYS A 75 -3.90 -16.03 -16.78
C LYS A 75 -4.64 -14.77 -16.34
N LYS A 76 -4.35 -14.26 -15.14
CA LYS A 76 -4.99 -13.05 -14.62
C LYS A 76 -4.15 -11.83 -15.03
N HIS A 77 -4.79 -10.81 -15.57
CA HIS A 77 -4.12 -9.58 -15.99
C HIS A 77 -4.60 -8.39 -15.16
N LEU A 78 -3.65 -7.67 -14.54
CA LEU A 78 -3.88 -6.45 -13.78
C LEU A 78 -3.67 -5.24 -14.70
N CYS A 79 -4.68 -4.91 -15.52
CA CYS A 79 -4.53 -3.87 -16.55
C CYS A 79 -4.57 -2.43 -16.02
N PHE A 80 -4.82 -2.24 -14.73
CA PHE A 80 -4.61 -0.98 -14.05
C PHE A 80 -4.11 -1.20 -12.62
N TRP A 81 -3.45 -0.20 -12.06
CA TRP A 81 -2.92 -0.20 -10.70
C TRP A 81 -3.26 1.12 -10.01
N PRO A 82 -4.21 1.13 -9.05
CA PRO A 82 -4.49 2.31 -8.25
C PRO A 82 -3.37 2.52 -7.21
N SER A 83 -2.98 3.76 -6.97
CA SER A 83 -1.98 4.08 -5.96
C SER A 83 -2.63 4.36 -4.59
N ARG A 84 -2.69 5.61 -4.17
CA ARG A 84 -3.35 6.06 -2.94
C ARG A 84 -4.61 6.83 -3.29
N LEU A 85 -5.71 6.47 -2.62
CA LEU A 85 -6.92 7.26 -2.61
C LEU A 85 -6.83 8.32 -1.50
N GLU A 86 -6.92 9.58 -1.87
CA GLU A 86 -7.20 10.68 -0.96
C GLU A 86 -8.70 10.89 -0.91
N LEU A 87 -9.30 10.80 0.28
CA LEU A 87 -10.73 10.94 0.48
C LEU A 87 -11.00 11.93 1.61
N ASN A 88 -11.69 13.02 1.28
CA ASN A 88 -12.16 14.00 2.25
C ASN A 88 -13.70 13.95 2.29
N VAL A 89 -14.25 13.69 3.46
CA VAL A 89 -15.67 13.50 3.70
C VAL A 89 -16.18 14.62 4.60
N GLU A 90 -17.22 15.30 4.15
CA GLU A 90 -17.89 16.41 4.83
C GLU A 90 -19.40 16.10 5.01
N LYS A 91 -20.10 16.89 5.83
CA LYS A 91 -21.54 16.67 6.14
C LYS A 91 -22.42 16.54 4.90
N ALA A 92 -22.20 17.37 3.89
CA ALA A 92 -23.05 17.47 2.70
C ALA A 92 -22.43 16.86 1.43
N GLY A 93 -21.22 16.32 1.52
CA GLY A 93 -20.54 15.76 0.37
C GLY A 93 -19.11 15.32 0.67
N GLY A 94 -18.39 14.94 -0.36
CA GLY A 94 -17.00 14.55 -0.23
C GLY A 94 -16.21 14.87 -1.48
N ARG A 95 -14.89 14.75 -1.41
CA ARG A 95 -13.98 14.86 -2.55
C ARG A 95 -13.01 13.71 -2.51
N PHE A 96 -12.67 13.20 -3.68
CA PHE A 96 -11.64 12.20 -3.82
C PHE A 96 -10.63 12.58 -4.88
N ALA A 97 -9.39 12.15 -4.67
CA ALA A 97 -8.34 12.15 -5.67
C ALA A 97 -7.67 10.76 -5.66
N LEU A 98 -7.48 10.20 -6.84
CA LEU A 98 -6.86 8.90 -7.04
C LEU A 98 -5.89 8.99 -8.21
N GLN A 99 -4.66 8.56 -8.00
CA GLN A 99 -3.74 8.33 -9.11
C GLN A 99 -3.80 6.86 -9.52
N VAL A 100 -3.89 6.61 -10.81
CA VAL A 100 -3.95 5.27 -11.39
C VAL A 100 -2.94 5.15 -12.53
N THR A 101 -2.27 4.02 -12.60
CA THR A 101 -1.47 3.63 -13.76
C THR A 101 -2.25 2.60 -14.55
N VAL A 102 -2.50 2.87 -15.83
CA VAL A 102 -3.22 2.00 -16.76
C VAL A 102 -2.21 1.41 -17.74
N PHE A 103 -2.18 0.09 -17.87
CA PHE A 103 -1.21 -0.62 -18.73
C PHE A 103 -1.79 -0.93 -20.11
N HIS A 104 -3.11 -1.00 -20.20
CA HIS A 104 -3.87 -1.22 -21.42
C HIS A 104 -5.23 -0.56 -21.28
N ASP A 105 -5.81 -0.15 -22.40
CA ASP A 105 -7.12 0.49 -22.46
C ASP A 105 -8.16 -0.36 -21.71
N THR A 106 -8.69 0.18 -20.61
CA THR A 106 -9.53 -0.59 -19.69
C THR A 106 -10.54 0.27 -18.95
N TRP A 107 -11.55 -0.38 -18.38
CA TRP A 107 -12.47 0.23 -17.43
C TRP A 107 -11.80 0.32 -16.06
N VAL A 108 -11.73 1.52 -15.51
CA VAL A 108 -11.27 1.77 -14.14
C VAL A 108 -12.47 2.09 -13.26
N PRO A 109 -12.74 1.29 -12.22
CA PRO A 109 -13.82 1.56 -11.28
C PRO A 109 -13.46 2.75 -10.38
N LEU A 110 -14.46 3.55 -10.04
CA LEU A 110 -14.34 4.74 -9.21
C LEU A 110 -14.92 4.49 -7.81
N PRO A 111 -14.46 5.23 -6.79
CA PRO A 111 -15.17 5.37 -5.52
C PRO A 111 -16.62 5.76 -5.72
N GLY A 112 -17.56 5.13 -5.00
CA GLY A 112 -18.98 5.44 -5.04
C GLY A 112 -19.88 4.26 -5.38
N SER A 113 -21.18 4.54 -5.44
CA SER A 113 -22.27 3.60 -5.75
C SER A 113 -23.38 4.32 -6.51
N GLY A 114 -24.46 3.63 -6.86
CA GLY A 114 -25.66 4.28 -7.39
C GLY A 114 -26.26 5.34 -6.45
N GLU A 115 -26.13 5.17 -5.13
CA GLU A 115 -26.60 6.14 -4.12
C GLU A 115 -25.62 7.30 -3.94
N ALA A 116 -24.32 7.02 -4.00
CA ALA A 116 -23.24 8.00 -3.86
C ALA A 116 -22.45 8.13 -5.17
N TRP A 117 -23.11 8.66 -6.21
CA TRP A 117 -22.51 8.78 -7.54
C TRP A 117 -21.48 9.93 -7.61
N PRO A 118 -20.29 9.71 -8.21
CA PRO A 118 -19.31 10.76 -8.46
C PRO A 118 -19.83 11.90 -9.35
N GLN A 119 -19.65 13.13 -8.90
CA GLN A 119 -20.00 14.36 -9.60
C GLN A 119 -18.75 15.21 -9.88
N GLY A 120 -18.80 16.01 -10.96
CA GLY A 120 -17.70 16.89 -11.34
C GLY A 120 -16.41 16.12 -11.63
N PHE A 121 -16.53 14.91 -12.18
CA PHE A 121 -15.40 14.03 -12.41
C PHE A 121 -14.48 14.54 -13.51
N THR A 122 -13.18 14.47 -13.25
CA THR A 122 -12.13 14.85 -14.21
C THR A 122 -10.98 13.85 -14.21
N VAL A 123 -10.35 13.72 -15.37
CA VAL A 123 -9.12 12.96 -15.61
C VAL A 123 -8.07 13.95 -16.09
N ASN A 124 -7.00 14.12 -15.31
CA ASN A 124 -5.95 15.11 -15.59
C ASN A 124 -6.53 16.52 -15.82
N GLY A 125 -7.59 16.88 -15.10
CA GLY A 125 -8.29 18.16 -15.22
C GLY A 125 -9.31 18.27 -16.36
N ALA A 126 -9.40 17.28 -17.26
CA ALA A 126 -10.42 17.24 -18.31
C ALA A 126 -11.65 16.44 -17.88
N ALA A 127 -12.85 16.97 -18.12
CA ALA A 127 -14.09 16.26 -17.80
C ALA A 127 -14.26 15.02 -18.68
N LEU A 128 -14.63 13.90 -18.07
CA LEU A 128 -14.87 12.64 -18.76
C LEU A 128 -16.17 12.00 -18.24
N PRO A 129 -16.99 11.37 -19.08
CA PRO A 129 -18.22 10.74 -18.62
C PRO A 129 -17.92 9.54 -17.72
N VAL A 130 -18.64 9.45 -16.61
CA VAL A 130 -18.67 8.28 -15.74
C VAL A 130 -19.89 7.46 -16.13
N VAL A 131 -19.71 6.15 -16.30
CA VAL A 131 -20.77 5.21 -16.65
C VAL A 131 -20.86 4.09 -15.63
N GLU A 132 -22.00 3.41 -15.58
CA GLU A 132 -22.16 2.24 -14.72
C GLU A 132 -21.61 0.99 -15.41
N GLN A 133 -20.74 0.26 -14.71
CA GLN A 133 -20.25 -1.06 -15.11
C GLN A 133 -20.34 -1.98 -13.89
N GLY A 134 -21.06 -3.10 -14.02
CA GLY A 134 -21.22 -4.06 -12.93
C GLY A 134 -21.69 -3.43 -11.61
N SER A 135 -22.69 -2.54 -11.67
CA SER A 135 -23.24 -1.77 -10.53
C SER A 135 -22.28 -0.77 -9.85
N ARG A 136 -21.17 -0.41 -10.52
CA ARG A 136 -20.16 0.53 -10.01
C ARG A 136 -19.91 1.68 -11.00
N PRO A 137 -19.68 2.91 -10.52
CA PRO A 137 -19.24 4.00 -11.38
C PRO A 137 -17.85 3.67 -11.95
N SER A 138 -17.68 3.80 -13.26
CA SER A 138 -16.47 3.43 -13.98
C SER A 138 -16.16 4.39 -15.11
N VAL A 139 -14.90 4.46 -15.49
CA VAL A 139 -14.41 5.28 -16.60
C VAL A 139 -13.49 4.49 -17.50
N GLN A 140 -13.60 4.67 -18.81
CA GLN A 140 -12.67 4.08 -19.77
C GLN A 140 -11.41 4.96 -19.85
N LEU A 141 -10.24 4.38 -19.59
CA LEU A 141 -8.97 5.07 -19.68
C LEU A 141 -8.05 4.34 -20.67
N ALA A 142 -7.27 5.12 -21.41
CA ALA A 142 -6.20 4.58 -22.24
C ALA A 142 -4.97 4.24 -21.39
N ALA A 143 -4.00 3.52 -21.96
CA ALA A 143 -2.73 3.28 -21.29
C ALA A 143 -2.01 4.60 -20.89
N GLY A 144 -1.53 4.68 -19.66
CA GLY A 144 -0.86 5.86 -19.11
C GLY A 144 -1.10 6.08 -17.61
N THR A 145 -0.48 7.11 -17.06
CA THR A 145 -0.73 7.54 -15.68
C THR A 145 -1.77 8.65 -15.66
N HIS A 146 -2.82 8.46 -14.87
CA HIS A 146 -3.94 9.39 -14.77
C HIS A 146 -4.19 9.82 -13.33
N ARG A 147 -4.52 11.10 -13.16
CA ARG A 147 -5.06 11.65 -11.92
C ARG A 147 -6.58 11.80 -12.08
N LEU A 148 -7.31 11.05 -11.27
CA LEU A 148 -8.76 11.00 -11.24
C LEU A 148 -9.25 11.82 -10.06
N GLU A 149 -10.12 12.79 -10.31
CA GLU A 149 -10.65 13.67 -9.27
C GLU A 149 -12.15 13.79 -9.41
N GLY A 150 -12.85 13.78 -8.29
CA GLY A 150 -14.30 13.88 -8.27
C GLY A 150 -14.83 14.28 -6.91
N SER A 151 -16.13 14.52 -6.87
CA SER A 151 -16.85 14.89 -5.65
C SER A 151 -18.09 14.05 -5.45
N PHE A 152 -18.56 13.98 -4.22
CA PHE A 152 -19.84 13.40 -3.88
C PHE A 152 -20.75 14.49 -3.35
N ARG A 153 -22.04 14.34 -3.57
CA ARG A 153 -23.08 15.13 -2.90
C ARG A 153 -24.12 14.18 -2.35
N TRP A 154 -24.43 14.35 -1.08
CA TRP A 154 -25.45 13.58 -0.39
C TRP A 154 -26.31 14.52 0.45
N SER A 155 -27.62 14.25 0.49
CA SER A 155 -28.55 14.98 1.35
C SER A 155 -28.39 14.57 2.81
N ASP A 156 -28.18 13.27 3.04
CA ASP A 156 -27.94 12.67 4.34
C ASP A 156 -26.55 12.05 4.39
N TYR A 157 -25.85 12.27 5.49
CA TYR A 157 -24.50 11.75 5.67
C TYR A 157 -24.51 10.20 5.64
N PRO A 158 -23.82 9.57 4.66
CA PRO A 158 -23.88 8.13 4.49
C PRO A 158 -23.13 7.42 5.62
N GLN A 159 -23.65 6.25 6.04
CA GLN A 159 -22.94 5.41 7.01
C GLN A 159 -21.72 4.73 6.39
N ARG A 160 -21.79 4.40 5.10
CA ARG A 160 -20.77 3.66 4.34
C ARG A 160 -20.57 4.25 2.96
N LEU A 161 -19.36 4.14 2.43
CA LEU A 161 -19.01 4.49 1.06
C LEU A 161 -18.37 3.29 0.36
N SER A 162 -18.96 2.87 -0.75
CA SER A 162 -18.42 1.77 -1.56
C SER A 162 -17.14 2.20 -2.25
N LEU A 163 -16.09 1.38 -2.11
CA LEU A 163 -14.81 1.59 -2.80
C LEU A 163 -14.49 0.35 -3.66
N PRO A 164 -13.77 0.54 -4.78
CA PRO A 164 -13.22 -0.58 -5.54
C PRO A 164 -12.23 -1.39 -4.67
N PRO A 165 -12.33 -2.73 -4.65
CA PRO A 165 -11.45 -3.59 -3.85
C PRO A 165 -9.98 -3.49 -4.26
N GLU A 166 -9.70 -3.02 -5.48
CA GLU A 166 -8.35 -2.78 -5.98
C GLU A 166 -7.65 -1.64 -5.23
N ILE A 167 -8.40 -0.75 -4.55
CA ILE A 167 -7.84 0.35 -3.75
C ILE A 167 -7.43 -0.16 -2.36
N GLY A 168 -6.14 -0.44 -2.20
CA GLY A 168 -5.56 -0.87 -0.91
C GLY A 168 -5.17 0.27 0.04
N LEU A 169 -4.80 1.45 -0.48
CA LEU A 169 -4.28 2.57 0.32
C LEU A 169 -5.24 3.75 0.35
N ILE A 170 -5.59 4.20 1.55
CA ILE A 170 -6.48 5.35 1.77
C ILE A 170 -5.87 6.34 2.75
N SER A 171 -5.93 7.63 2.39
CA SER A 171 -5.82 8.74 3.32
C SER A 171 -7.22 9.35 3.50
N LEU A 172 -7.83 9.11 4.66
CA LEU A 172 -9.17 9.57 4.98
C LEU A 172 -9.12 10.81 5.88
N LYS A 173 -9.88 11.84 5.51
CA LYS A 173 -10.24 12.95 6.38
C LYS A 173 -11.76 13.02 6.51
N VAL A 174 -12.25 13.14 7.74
CA VAL A 174 -13.68 13.32 8.03
C VAL A 174 -13.83 14.63 8.78
N GLU A 175 -14.65 15.54 8.26
CA GLU A 175 -14.87 16.87 8.86
C GLU A 175 -13.55 17.63 9.12
N GLY A 176 -12.58 17.47 8.21
CA GLY A 176 -11.24 18.07 8.32
C GLY A 176 -10.27 17.35 9.27
N ALA A 177 -10.72 16.38 10.06
CA ALA A 177 -9.86 15.58 10.94
C ALA A 177 -9.31 14.34 10.20
N PRO A 178 -8.00 14.07 10.24
CA PRO A 178 -7.44 12.85 9.68
C PRO A 178 -7.90 11.62 10.48
N VAL A 179 -8.29 10.56 9.77
CA VAL A 179 -8.65 9.27 10.35
C VAL A 179 -7.49 8.29 10.13
N GLU A 180 -6.81 7.94 11.22
CA GLU A 180 -5.60 7.10 11.19
C GLU A 180 -5.89 5.64 10.81
N SER A 181 -7.04 5.11 11.23
CA SER A 181 -7.45 3.73 10.98
C SER A 181 -8.87 3.69 10.41
N PRO A 182 -9.03 3.79 9.08
CA PRO A 182 -10.31 3.63 8.42
C PRO A 182 -10.84 2.20 8.60
N THR A 183 -12.11 2.08 8.97
CA THR A 183 -12.78 0.80 9.21
C THR A 183 -13.57 0.37 8.00
N TRP A 184 -13.58 -0.93 7.72
CA TRP A 184 -14.20 -1.52 6.53
C TRP A 184 -15.24 -2.55 6.95
N ASP A 185 -16.30 -2.72 6.16
CA ASP A 185 -17.21 -3.85 6.34
C ASP A 185 -16.73 -5.11 5.60
N ALA A 186 -17.42 -6.22 5.84
CA ALA A 186 -17.15 -7.51 5.19
C ALA A 186 -17.31 -7.46 3.65
N SER A 187 -17.99 -6.43 3.11
CA SER A 187 -18.16 -6.23 1.66
C SER A 187 -17.07 -5.35 1.04
N GLY A 188 -16.14 -4.83 1.85
CA GLY A 188 -15.09 -3.92 1.41
C GLY A 188 -15.54 -2.46 1.26
N ALA A 189 -16.68 -2.08 1.84
CA ALA A 189 -17.09 -0.68 1.91
C ALA A 189 -16.49 0.03 3.12
N LEU A 190 -16.17 1.31 2.96
CA LEU A 190 -15.58 2.14 4.01
C LEU A 190 -16.68 2.66 4.96
N TRP A 191 -16.54 2.41 6.26
CA TRP A 191 -17.43 3.00 7.28
C TRP A 191 -17.05 4.44 7.58
N LEU A 192 -18.04 5.33 7.52
CA LEU A 192 -17.90 6.78 7.74
C LEU A 192 -18.53 7.25 9.07
N ARG A 193 -19.54 6.54 9.59
CA ARG A 193 -20.11 6.76 10.92
C ARG A 193 -19.70 5.63 11.85
N ARG A 194 -19.07 5.98 12.97
CA ARG A 194 -18.88 5.08 14.12
C ARG A 194 -19.97 5.40 15.13
N ASP A 195 -20.70 4.39 15.58
CA ASP A 195 -21.37 4.46 16.87
C ASP A 195 -20.27 4.25 17.92
N ASN A 196 -20.02 5.26 18.77
CA ASN A 196 -18.93 5.36 19.74
C ASN A 196 -18.50 4.02 20.38
N SER A 197 -17.53 3.34 19.77
CA SER A 197 -16.52 2.55 20.49
C SER A 197 -15.17 3.17 20.22
N THR A 198 -14.83 4.14 21.05
CA THR A 198 -13.46 4.58 21.23
C THR A 198 -12.74 3.46 21.97
N GLU A 199 -12.36 2.41 21.26
CA GLU A 199 -11.21 1.65 21.74
C GLU A 199 -10.00 2.55 21.53
N GLU A 200 -9.25 2.74 22.62
CA GLU A 200 -8.02 3.51 22.64
C GLU A 200 -7.11 3.09 21.49
N THR A 201 -6.26 4.01 21.04
CA THR A 201 -5.26 3.73 20.02
C THR A 201 -4.30 2.67 20.57
N ASP A 202 -4.67 1.41 20.35
CA ASP A 202 -3.89 0.27 20.75
C ASP A 202 -2.56 0.34 19.99
N LYS A 203 -1.47 0.08 20.71
CA LYS A 203 -0.13 0.08 20.13
C LYS A 203 -0.14 -0.79 18.88
N ASP A 204 0.58 -0.34 17.84
CA ASP A 204 0.78 -1.12 16.62
C ASP A 204 1.30 -2.51 17.00
N SER A 205 0.47 -3.54 16.78
CA SER A 205 0.85 -4.93 17.02
C SER A 205 0.63 -5.76 15.76
N LEU A 206 1.46 -6.77 15.60
CA LEU A 206 1.38 -7.75 14.53
C LEU A 206 1.73 -9.10 15.13
N GLN A 207 0.77 -10.02 15.11
CA GLN A 207 1.02 -11.43 15.35
C GLN A 207 0.97 -12.16 14.02
N LEU A 208 1.94 -13.04 13.82
CA LEU A 208 2.04 -13.91 12.65
C LEU A 208 2.05 -15.36 13.11
N LYS A 209 1.20 -16.18 12.50
CA LYS A 209 1.28 -17.64 12.59
C LYS A 209 1.47 -18.19 11.19
N ALA A 210 2.46 -19.05 11.00
CA ALA A 210 2.71 -19.71 9.75
C ALA A 210 2.52 -21.22 9.92
N HIS A 211 1.72 -21.80 9.04
CA HIS A 211 1.49 -23.23 8.93
C HIS A 211 2.05 -23.69 7.60
N ALA A 212 2.88 -24.73 7.61
CA ALA A 212 3.45 -25.31 6.41
C ALA A 212 3.05 -26.79 6.31
N LEU A 213 2.57 -27.18 5.14
CA LEU A 213 2.29 -28.56 4.77
C LEU A 213 3.16 -28.92 3.57
N LEU A 214 4.09 -29.85 3.78
CA LEU A 214 4.82 -30.49 2.70
C LEU A 214 4.02 -31.69 2.19
N GLN A 215 3.64 -31.66 0.93
CA GLN A 215 2.93 -32.75 0.25
C GLN A 215 3.88 -33.47 -0.68
N ASP A 216 4.13 -34.74 -0.37
CA ASP A 216 4.91 -35.61 -1.23
C ASP A 216 4.16 -35.87 -2.55
N GLY A 217 4.91 -35.99 -3.65
CA GLY A 217 4.38 -36.10 -4.99
C GLY A 217 5.44 -35.86 -6.06
N ILE A 218 5.04 -35.96 -7.32
CA ILE A 218 5.86 -35.60 -8.47
C ILE A 218 5.07 -34.54 -9.28
N PRO A 219 5.36 -33.23 -9.10
CA PRO A 219 6.34 -32.65 -8.18
C PRO A 219 5.89 -32.64 -6.72
N VAL A 220 6.84 -32.44 -5.80
CA VAL A 220 6.58 -32.17 -4.37
C VAL A 220 6.02 -30.75 -4.24
N TRP A 221 5.04 -30.55 -3.37
CA TRP A 221 4.40 -29.25 -3.12
C TRP A 221 4.56 -28.80 -1.68
N LEU A 222 4.86 -27.52 -1.48
CA LEU A 222 4.85 -26.83 -0.19
C LEU A 222 3.64 -25.88 -0.18
N ARG A 223 2.68 -26.17 0.70
CA ARG A 223 1.56 -25.26 0.96
C ARG A 223 1.78 -24.55 2.28
N MET A 224 1.70 -23.23 2.25
CA MET A 224 1.81 -22.41 3.44
C MET A 224 0.57 -21.56 3.65
N GLN A 225 0.16 -21.43 4.90
CA GLN A 225 -0.89 -20.52 5.34
C GLN A 225 -0.30 -19.60 6.40
N VAL A 226 -0.29 -18.30 6.11
CA VAL A 226 0.14 -17.25 7.03
C VAL A 226 -1.09 -16.53 7.56
N GLU A 227 -1.33 -16.63 8.85
CA GLU A 227 -2.38 -15.91 9.56
C GLU A 227 -1.78 -14.69 10.26
N LEU A 228 -2.36 -13.53 9.98
CA LEU A 228 -1.95 -12.26 10.56
C LEU A 228 -3.07 -11.74 11.46
N THR A 229 -2.72 -11.36 12.68
CA THR A 229 -3.60 -10.55 13.54
C THR A 229 -2.93 -9.21 13.75
N VAL A 230 -3.56 -8.14 13.27
CA VAL A 230 -2.97 -6.81 13.20
C VAL A 230 -3.82 -5.82 13.98
N SER A 231 -3.17 -5.01 14.81
CA SER A 231 -3.76 -3.82 15.43
C SER A 231 -3.02 -2.55 15.02
N GLY A 232 -3.72 -1.42 15.14
CA GLY A 232 -3.16 -0.10 14.87
C GLY A 232 -3.27 0.33 13.40
N LYS A 233 -2.25 1.04 12.92
CA LYS A 233 -2.31 1.77 11.63
C LYS A 233 -2.08 0.88 10.43
N SER A 234 -2.72 1.23 9.31
CA SER A 234 -2.44 0.60 8.02
C SER A 234 -1.03 0.93 7.56
N ARG A 235 -0.25 -0.09 7.20
CA ARG A 235 1.18 0.05 6.88
C ARG A 235 1.68 -1.11 6.04
N GLU A 236 2.77 -0.89 5.32
CA GLU A 236 3.51 -1.99 4.70
C GLU A 236 4.37 -2.68 5.77
N VAL A 237 4.36 -4.01 5.78
CA VAL A 237 5.20 -4.81 6.67
C VAL A 237 5.94 -5.87 5.85
N ASP A 238 7.24 -5.99 6.12
CA ASP A 238 8.06 -7.12 5.69
C ASP A 238 7.81 -8.30 6.63
N LEU A 239 7.22 -9.37 6.11
CA LEU A 239 6.89 -10.60 6.84
C LEU A 239 8.04 -11.62 6.79
N GLY A 240 9.16 -11.25 6.17
CA GLY A 240 10.34 -12.10 6.03
C GLY A 240 10.25 -13.10 4.90
N THR A 241 11.20 -14.04 4.89
CA THR A 241 11.30 -15.07 3.86
C THR A 241 10.32 -16.20 4.14
N ILE A 242 9.35 -16.38 3.24
CA ILE A 242 8.34 -17.43 3.30
C ILE A 242 8.72 -18.66 2.48
N LEU A 243 9.51 -18.50 1.41
CA LEU A 243 9.92 -19.63 0.56
C LEU A 243 11.29 -20.15 1.00
N PRO A 244 11.44 -21.44 1.28
CA PRO A 244 12.75 -22.03 1.49
C PRO A 244 13.60 -21.95 0.20
N GLU A 245 14.92 -22.00 0.36
CA GLU A 245 15.84 -21.94 -0.76
C GLU A 245 15.57 -23.06 -1.79
N GLY A 246 15.58 -22.71 -3.07
CA GLY A 246 15.35 -23.65 -4.18
C GLY A 246 13.88 -23.90 -4.52
N TRP A 247 12.93 -23.48 -3.66
CA TRP A 247 11.50 -23.55 -3.96
C TRP A 247 11.09 -22.42 -4.91
N LYS A 248 10.17 -22.74 -5.82
CA LYS A 248 9.60 -21.78 -6.75
C LYS A 248 8.17 -21.56 -6.35
N LEU A 249 7.83 -20.31 -6.04
CA LEU A 249 6.46 -19.94 -5.81
C LEU A 249 5.62 -20.36 -7.02
N ALA A 250 4.42 -20.85 -6.75
CA ALA A 250 3.46 -21.30 -7.74
C ALA A 250 2.13 -20.58 -7.57
N SER A 251 1.73 -20.29 -6.33
CA SER A 251 0.52 -19.55 -6.04
C SER A 251 0.60 -18.69 -4.75
N VAL A 252 -0.27 -17.69 -4.65
CA VAL A 252 -0.40 -16.68 -3.60
C VAL A 252 -1.85 -16.22 -3.56
N GLU A 253 -2.61 -16.64 -2.56
CA GLU A 253 -3.99 -16.20 -2.34
C GLU A 253 -4.03 -15.26 -1.13
N SER A 254 -4.59 -14.07 -1.28
CA SER A 254 -4.69 -13.13 -0.15
C SER A 254 -5.87 -12.18 -0.26
N GLU A 255 -6.42 -11.82 0.89
CA GLU A 255 -7.46 -10.80 1.07
C GLU A 255 -6.89 -9.37 1.19
N ILE A 256 -5.56 -9.26 1.30
CA ILE A 256 -4.82 -8.01 1.37
C ILE A 256 -3.73 -7.96 0.29
N PRO A 257 -3.30 -6.76 -0.13
CA PRO A 257 -2.20 -6.66 -1.11
C PRO A 257 -0.92 -7.27 -0.56
N VAL A 258 -0.36 -8.21 -1.32
CA VAL A 258 0.88 -8.93 -0.99
C VAL A 258 1.80 -8.96 -2.19
N ALA A 259 3.11 -8.95 -1.93
CA ALA A 259 4.14 -9.15 -2.94
C ALA A 259 5.18 -10.13 -2.40
N VAL A 260 5.58 -11.08 -3.25
CA VAL A 260 6.71 -11.97 -2.96
C VAL A 260 7.81 -11.68 -3.96
N ASP A 261 9.02 -11.39 -3.45
CA ASP A 261 10.17 -11.12 -4.32
C ASP A 261 10.86 -12.41 -4.80
N ALA A 262 11.86 -12.26 -5.66
CA ALA A 262 12.61 -13.38 -6.22
C ALA A 262 13.44 -14.16 -5.16
N ALA A 263 13.68 -13.57 -3.98
CA ALA A 263 14.34 -14.22 -2.86
C ALA A 263 13.34 -14.90 -1.90
N GLY A 264 12.05 -14.87 -2.23
CA GLY A 264 11.00 -15.46 -1.41
C GLY A 264 10.58 -14.63 -0.21
N LYS A 265 10.91 -13.33 -0.18
CA LYS A 265 10.44 -12.43 0.88
C LYS A 265 9.03 -11.96 0.61
N LEU A 266 8.16 -12.12 1.60
CA LEU A 266 6.79 -11.65 1.58
C LEU A 266 6.69 -10.26 2.20
N LYS A 267 6.13 -9.33 1.45
CA LYS A 267 5.64 -8.04 1.97
C LYS A 267 4.13 -8.00 1.88
N ALA A 268 3.51 -7.43 2.89
CA ALA A 268 2.06 -7.26 2.94
C ALA A 268 1.69 -5.83 3.33
N GLN A 269 0.68 -5.28 2.69
CA GLN A 269 0.02 -4.06 3.13
C GLN A 269 -1.06 -4.43 4.12
N VAL A 270 -0.73 -4.34 5.41
CA VAL A 270 -1.62 -4.78 6.48
C VAL A 270 -2.47 -3.62 6.99
N ARG A 271 -3.67 -3.94 7.47
CA ARG A 271 -4.58 -3.06 8.19
C ARG A 271 -5.14 -3.79 9.41
N ALA A 272 -5.75 -3.07 10.35
CA ALA A 272 -6.30 -3.70 11.55
C ALA A 272 -7.32 -4.78 11.19
N GLY A 273 -7.18 -5.97 11.77
CA GLY A 273 -8.00 -7.15 11.46
C GLY A 273 -7.22 -8.45 11.46
N THR A 274 -7.92 -9.53 11.11
CA THR A 274 -7.33 -10.85 10.89
C THR A 274 -7.30 -11.13 9.39
N TRP A 275 -6.16 -11.59 8.89
CA TRP A 275 -5.94 -11.84 7.46
C TRP A 275 -5.30 -13.20 7.27
N THR A 276 -5.65 -13.87 6.17
CA THR A 276 -5.01 -15.12 5.76
C THR A 276 -4.35 -14.94 4.41
N ILE A 277 -3.11 -15.44 4.30
CA ILE A 277 -2.32 -15.49 3.08
C ILE A 277 -1.99 -16.96 2.80
N GLY A 278 -2.53 -17.50 1.70
CA GLY A 278 -2.18 -18.80 1.17
C GLY A 278 -1.00 -18.68 0.20
N ILE A 279 -0.04 -19.59 0.28
CA ILE A 279 1.10 -19.69 -0.62
C ILE A 279 1.23 -21.15 -1.07
N GLY A 280 1.36 -21.36 -2.37
CA GLY A 280 1.79 -22.64 -2.95
C GLY A 280 3.17 -22.49 -3.58
N ALA A 281 4.06 -23.46 -3.34
CA ALA A 281 5.38 -23.54 -3.96
C ALA A 281 5.77 -24.99 -4.25
#